data_AF-A0A359LUE0-F1
#
_entry.id   AF-A0A359LUE0-F1
#
_cell.length_a   1.000
_cell.length_b   1.000
_cell.length_c   1.000
_cell.angle_alpha   90.00
_cell.angle_beta   90.00
_cell.angle_gamma   90.00
#
_symmetry.space_group_name_H-M   'P 1'
#
loop_
_entity.id
_entity.type
_entity.pdbx_description
1 polymer ?
#
loop_
_entity_poly.entity_id
_entity_poly.type
_entity_poly.pdbx_seq_one_letter_code
_entity_poly.pdbx_strand_id
1 'polypeptide(L)' 'ISNCVINLSADKDRVLAEAFRVLKPGGRLAVSDVVTRGDIPADIRRSVELWVGCIAGALDAGEYRAKLERAG' A
#
# COMPACT_ATOMS: atom_id res chain seq x y z
N ILE A 1 11.60 6.83 -0.20
CA ILE A 1 11.43 5.99 1.01
C ILE A 1 10.07 6.33 1.59
N SER A 2 9.26 5.35 1.99
CA SER A 2 7.96 5.55 2.65
C SER A 2 7.80 4.60 3.84
N ASN A 3 7.12 5.04 4.89
CA ASN A 3 6.83 4.25 6.07
C ASN A 3 5.36 4.45 6.49
N CYS A 4 4.57 3.37 6.49
CA CYS A 4 3.21 3.28 7.02
C CYS A 4 2.17 4.28 6.48
N VAL A 5 2.37 4.89 5.30
CA VAL A 5 1.41 5.90 4.78
C VAL A 5 0.73 5.50 3.48
N ILE A 6 1.16 4.42 2.81
CA ILE A 6 0.51 3.99 1.56
C ILE A 6 -0.85 3.37 1.88
N ASN A 7 -0.99 2.68 3.02
CA ASN A 7 -2.26 2.14 3.50
C ASN A 7 -3.35 3.21 3.71
N LEU A 8 -2.96 4.45 4.00
CA LEU A 8 -3.88 5.58 4.18
C LEU A 8 -4.38 6.18 2.86
N SER A 9 -3.75 5.85 1.72
CA SER A 9 -4.21 6.33 0.42
C SER A 9 -5.51 5.63 0.00
N ALA A 10 -6.46 6.43 -0.47
CA ALA A 10 -7.69 5.96 -1.12
C ALA A 10 -7.40 5.37 -2.52
N ASP A 11 -6.34 5.84 -3.17
CA ASP A 11 -5.89 5.36 -4.49
C ASP A 11 -4.45 4.87 -4.39
N LYS A 12 -4.29 3.59 -4.07
CA LYS A 12 -2.97 2.96 -3.91
C LYS A 12 -2.28 2.74 -5.25
N ASP A 13 -3.04 2.44 -6.30
CA ASP A 13 -2.47 2.21 -7.64
C ASP A 13 -1.82 3.49 -8.17
N ARG A 14 -2.48 4.64 -8.01
CA ARG A 14 -1.89 5.94 -8.36
C ARG A 14 -0.64 6.27 -7.54
N VAL A 15 -0.66 6.02 -6.23
CA VAL A 15 0.52 6.27 -5.37
C VAL A 15 1.73 5.46 -5.83
N LEU A 16 1.52 4.17 -6.14
CA LEU A 16 2.60 3.29 -6.59
C LEU A 16 3.09 3.68 -7.99
N ALA A 17 2.20 4.01 -8.92
CA ALA A 17 2.55 4.48 -10.26
C ALA A 17 3.35 5.80 -10.21
N GLU A 18 2.95 6.75 -9.38
CA GLU A 18 3.68 8.01 -9.21
C GLU A 18 5.02 7.80 -8.52
N ALA A 19 5.10 6.88 -7.55
CA ALA A 19 6.36 6.52 -6.92
C ALA A 19 7.34 5.93 -7.94
N PHE A 20 6.89 5.10 -8.87
CA PHE A 20 7.72 4.59 -9.96
C PHE A 20 8.11 5.70 -10.95
N ARG A 21 7.15 6.53 -11.40
CA ARG A 21 7.36 7.61 -12.38
C ARG A 21 8.50 8.56 -12.00
N VAL A 22 8.69 8.83 -10.71
CA VAL A 22 9.72 9.76 -10.22
C VAL A 22 11.09 9.10 -9.99
N LEU A 23 11.21 7.78 -10.11
CA LEU A 23 12.50 7.11 -10.00
C LEU A 23 13.37 7.42 -11.22
N LYS A 24 14.65 7.69 -10.96
CA LYS A 24 15.67 7.68 -12.02
C LYS A 24 15.85 6.24 -12.53
N PRO A 25 16.34 6.02 -13.76
CA PRO A 25 16.74 4.70 -14.22
C PRO A 25 17.70 4.02 -13.23
N GLY A 26 17.38 2.78 -12.82
CA GLY A 26 18.13 2.03 -11.79
C GLY A 26 17.87 2.49 -10.35
N GLY A 27 16.99 3.48 -10.14
CA GLY A 27 16.53 3.93 -8.83
C GLY A 27 15.73 2.84 -8.11
N ARG A 28 15.62 2.97 -6.79
CA ARG A 28 14.94 1.98 -5.95
C ARG A 28 13.88 2.66 -5.09
N LEU A 29 12.73 2.01 -4.99
CA LEU A 29 11.71 2.32 -3.99
C LEU A 29 11.89 1.41 -2.78
N ALA A 30 12.01 2.00 -1.59
CA ALA A 30 12.04 1.27 -0.32
C ALA A 30 10.83 1.70 0.52
N VAL A 31 10.01 0.72 0.92
CA VAL A 31 8.77 0.92 1.66
C VAL A 31 8.71 -0.06 2.82
N SER A 32 8.25 0.42 3.97
CA SER A 32 7.80 -0.42 5.08
C SER A 32 6.35 -0.06 5.36
N ASP A 33 5.45 -1.04 5.26
CA ASP A 33 4.01 -0.86 5.49
C ASP A 33 3.40 -2.14 6.07
N VAL A 34 2.20 -2.03 6.62
CA VAL A 34 1.45 -3.17 7.15
C VAL A 34 0.79 -3.92 6.00
N VAL A 35 0.91 -5.25 6.00
CA VAL A 35 0.24 -6.14 5.04
C VAL A 35 -0.48 -7.26 5.78
N THR A 36 -1.49 -7.84 5.15
CA THR A 36 -2.21 -8.99 5.70
C THR A 36 -1.82 -10.29 4.99
N ARG A 37 -2.18 -11.41 5.62
CA ARG A 37 -2.27 -12.72 4.96
C ARG A 37 -3.75 -13.09 4.94
N GLY A 38 -4.37 -13.01 3.77
CA GLY A 38 -5.81 -13.13 3.62
C GLY A 38 -6.57 -11.83 3.87
N ASP A 39 -7.90 -11.95 3.84
CA ASP A 39 -8.80 -10.80 3.80
C ASP A 39 -9.04 -10.15 5.17
N ILE A 40 -9.26 -8.84 5.12
CA ILE A 40 -9.73 -8.05 6.26
C ILE A 40 -11.26 -8.07 6.27
N PRO A 41 -11.90 -8.49 7.39
CA PRO A 41 -13.33 -8.40 7.58
C PRO A 41 -13.92 -7.00 7.26
N ALA A 42 -15.12 -6.98 6.67
CA ALA A 42 -15.73 -5.75 6.16
C ALA A 42 -16.12 -4.72 7.25
N ASP A 43 -16.33 -5.18 8.48
CA ASP A 43 -16.49 -4.34 9.66
C ASP A 43 -15.18 -3.63 10.03
N ILE A 44 -14.05 -4.33 10.00
CA ILE A 44 -12.71 -3.75 10.23
C ILE A 44 -12.39 -2.72 9.14
N ARG A 45 -12.67 -3.02 7.86
CA ARG A 45 -12.41 -2.09 6.74
C ARG A 45 -13.14 -0.74 6.87
N ARG A 46 -14.25 -0.70 7.60
CA ARG A 46 -15.07 0.51 7.80
C ARG A 46 -14.69 1.29 9.07
N SER A 47 -13.79 0.77 9.90
CA SER A 47 -13.34 1.45 11.10
C SER A 47 -12.33 2.56 10.75
N VAL A 48 -12.70 3.81 11.04
CA VAL A 48 -11.82 4.97 10.87
C VAL A 48 -10.59 4.87 11.78
N GLU A 49 -10.76 4.39 13.01
CA GLU A 49 -9.65 4.20 13.94
C GLU A 49 -8.62 3.20 13.39
N LEU A 50 -9.09 2.06 12.89
CA LEU A 50 -8.22 1.04 12.30
C LEU A 50 -7.67 1.47 10.94
N TRP A 51 -8.32 2.39 10.24
CA TRP A 51 -7.76 3.04 9.05
C TRP A 51 -6.58 3.93 9.40
N VAL A 52 -6.74 4.84 10.38
CA VAL A 52 -5.66 5.71 10.87
C VAL A 52 -4.48 4.88 11.40
N GLY A 53 -4.76 3.72 12.02
CA GLY A 53 -3.75 2.75 12.43
C GLY A 53 -3.12 1.92 11.30
N CYS A 54 -3.40 2.20 10.03
CA CYS A 54 -2.89 1.50 8.85
C CYS A 54 -3.30 0.02 8.72
N ILE A 55 -4.29 -0.42 9.50
CA ILE A 55 -4.79 -1.80 9.50
C ILE A 55 -5.91 -1.94 8.47
N ALA A 56 -6.97 -1.14 8.55
CA ALA A 56 -8.15 -1.27 7.67
C ALA A 56 -7.83 -1.05 6.19
N GLY A 57 -6.81 -0.23 5.91
CA GLY A 57 -6.31 0.05 4.57
C GLY A 57 -5.24 -0.92 4.07
N ALA A 58 -4.79 -1.89 4.87
CA ALA A 58 -3.78 -2.85 4.47
C ALA A 58 -4.30 -3.77 3.36
N LEU A 59 -3.38 -4.12 2.45
CA LEU A 59 -3.61 -5.09 1.39
C LEU A 59 -3.04 -6.44 1.80
N ASP A 60 -3.58 -7.50 1.20
CA ASP A 60 -2.90 -8.80 1.22
C ASP A 60 -1.50 -8.66 0.60
N ALA A 61 -0.53 -9.36 1.16
CA ALA A 61 0.87 -9.28 0.70
C ALA A 61 1.03 -9.63 -0.79
N GLY A 62 0.23 -10.57 -1.31
CA GLY A 62 0.21 -10.93 -2.73
C GLY A 62 -0.35 -9.81 -3.61
N GLU A 63 -1.45 -9.17 -3.18
CA GLU A 63 -2.02 -8.03 -3.89
C GLU A 63 -1.05 -6.84 -3.91
N TYR A 64 -0.41 -6.55 -2.78
CA TYR A 64 0.58 -5.47 -2.67
C TYR A 64 1.74 -5.69 -3.65
N ARG A 65 2.29 -6.91 -3.69
CA ARG A 65 3.33 -7.30 -4.65
C ARG A 65 2.86 -7.14 -6.09
N ALA A 66 1.67 -7.64 -6.42
CA ALA A 66 1.15 -7.54 -7.78
C ALA A 66 0.94 -6.08 -8.22
N LYS A 67 0.50 -5.20 -7.31
CA LYS A 67 0.37 -3.76 -7.59
C LYS A 67 1.73 -3.10 -7.84
N LEU A 68 2.75 -3.45 -7.05
CA LEU A 68 4.12 -2.97 -7.29
C LEU A 68 4.64 -3.39 -8.66
N GLU A 69 4.49 -4.68 -9.02
CA GLU A 69 4.92 -5.21 -10.31
C GLU A 69 4.18 -4.56 -11.49
N ARG A 70 2.90 -4.20 -11.32
CA ARG A 70 2.14 -3.46 -12.33
C ARG A 70 2.55 -2.00 -12.47
N ALA A 71 3.04 -1.38 -11.40
CA ALA A 71 3.46 0.02 -11.43
C ALA A 71 4.79 0.23 -12.18
N GLY A 72 5.69 -0.77 -12.14
CA GLY A 72 6.97 -0.78 -12.84
C GLY A 72 8.12 -1.36 -12.01
#